data_AF-A0A2G9ZQB7-F1
#
_entry.id   AF-A0A2G9ZQB7-F1
#
_cell.length_a   1.000
_cell.length_b   1.000
_cell.length_c   1.000
_cell.angle_alpha   90.00
_cell.angle_beta   90.00
_cell.angle_gamma   90.00
#
_symmetry.space_group_name_H-M   'P 1'
#
loop_
_entity.id
_entity.type
_entity.pdbx_description
1 polymer ?
#
loop_
_entity_poly.entity_id
_entity_poly.type
_entity_poly.pdbx_seq_one_letter_code
_entity_poly.pdbx_strand_id
1 'polypeptide(L)'
;SVIAVTLLYPETVPVLPKTLNPNVKAFVSLHKDLFPILTPDDVDLKAVTRLIVVDTCHWSRLDRMDALKKREGLEIFIYDHHNELGSIQASMELREIIGAATTLLVREMKNRHITLTPIQATLLLTGIYEDTGHLTFPSTTAEDVHAAGWLLENHADLSILSTFLKPAYSQKHKAILFEMLQHARRSKVKGHHISISKVVIDGHIDNLAVVVRMYMEIMNVDAAFGLFNDVGKHRCMVIGRSQSAELDVSFILRSMGGGGHPRAASVQLKDVNPDAVEQWILELIRGNQQASVQISDLMSFPVVTIPPTTTMEEAAKILRKKGVTGIPVVENDQVVGMISRRDFSRLRKESQLTRPVKTFMSVNPQIIEPGKSPMQAAQIMVKHDVGRLPVVDNGQLIGIISRSDVMHYFYDLLPE
;
A
#
# COMPACT_ATOMS: atom_id res chain seq x y z
N SER A 1 5.42 22.96 -2.21
CA SER A 1 4.21 23.79 -2.26
C SER A 1 4.45 25.28 -1.99
N VAL A 2 4.98 25.73 -0.84
CA VAL A 2 5.13 27.17 -0.50
C VAL A 2 5.89 27.98 -1.57
N ILE A 3 7.01 27.47 -2.06
CA ILE A 3 7.77 28.13 -3.14
C ILE A 3 6.99 28.16 -4.47
N ALA A 4 6.14 27.17 -4.75
CA ALA A 4 5.30 27.18 -5.95
C ALA A 4 4.31 28.36 -5.90
N VAL A 5 3.76 28.64 -4.72
CA VAL A 5 2.86 29.78 -4.51
C VAL A 5 3.58 31.09 -4.77
N THR A 6 4.83 31.27 -4.33
CA THR A 6 5.57 32.51 -4.62
C THR A 6 5.85 32.70 -6.11
N LEU A 7 5.90 31.62 -6.89
CA LEU A 7 6.04 31.68 -8.35
C LEU A 7 4.70 32.01 -9.05
N LEU A 8 3.58 31.55 -8.49
CA LEU A 8 2.22 31.87 -8.97
C LEU A 8 1.76 33.28 -8.54
N TYR A 9 2.25 33.76 -7.40
CA TYR A 9 1.89 35.03 -6.78
C TYR A 9 3.17 35.76 -6.34
N PRO A 10 3.86 36.47 -7.24
CA PRO A 10 5.17 37.08 -6.98
C PRO A 10 5.22 38.09 -5.83
N GLU A 11 4.08 38.68 -5.46
CA GLU A 11 3.95 39.64 -4.35
C GLU A 11 3.93 38.95 -2.96
N THR A 12 4.01 37.62 -2.91
CA THR A 12 3.96 36.86 -1.66
C THR A 12 5.35 36.52 -1.14
N VAL A 13 5.48 36.50 0.18
CA VAL A 13 6.71 36.03 0.86
C VAL A 13 6.54 34.59 1.32
N PRO A 14 7.53 33.70 1.12
CA PRO A 14 7.44 32.32 1.55
C PRO A 14 7.69 32.22 3.06
N VAL A 15 6.71 31.69 3.80
CA VAL A 15 6.82 31.48 5.25
C VAL A 15 6.73 29.99 5.55
N LEU A 16 7.73 29.46 6.25
CA LEU A 16 7.76 28.08 6.72
C LEU A 16 7.69 28.03 8.26
N PRO A 17 7.10 26.97 8.85
CA PRO A 17 7.08 26.80 10.30
C PRO A 17 8.50 26.65 10.86
N LYS A 18 8.69 26.96 12.15
CA LYS A 18 10.02 26.86 12.78
C LYS A 18 10.57 25.43 12.80
N THR A 19 9.68 24.46 12.93
CA THR A 19 10.03 23.04 12.94
C THR A 19 9.76 22.46 11.57
N LEU A 20 10.81 22.02 10.90
CA LEU A 20 10.75 21.41 9.57
C LEU A 20 11.12 19.93 9.62
N ASN A 21 10.57 19.18 8.68
CA ASN A 21 11.05 17.85 8.34
C ASN A 21 12.58 17.91 8.07
N PRO A 22 13.39 16.96 8.58
CA PRO A 22 14.84 16.94 8.37
C PRO A 22 15.29 17.07 6.90
N ASN A 23 14.58 16.43 5.96
CA ASN A 23 14.90 16.46 4.53
C ASN A 23 14.68 17.86 3.96
N VAL A 24 13.53 18.47 4.26
CA VAL A 24 13.21 19.85 3.88
C VAL A 24 14.21 20.83 4.51
N LYS A 25 14.55 20.64 5.79
CA LYS A 25 15.56 21.46 6.48
C LYS A 25 16.93 21.36 5.82
N ALA A 26 17.36 20.16 5.44
CA ALA A 26 18.63 19.96 4.74
C ALA A 26 18.64 20.64 3.37
N PHE A 27 17.56 20.50 2.60
CA PHE A 27 17.43 21.14 1.29
C PHE A 27 17.46 22.67 1.41
N VAL A 28 16.62 23.25 2.28
CA VAL A 28 16.54 24.70 2.47
C VAL A 28 17.86 25.28 2.99
N SER A 29 18.55 24.56 3.89
CA SER A 29 19.83 25.03 4.44
C SER A 29 20.92 25.11 3.38
N LEU A 30 20.94 24.19 2.40
CA LEU A 30 21.91 24.20 1.30
C LEU A 30 21.57 25.22 0.20
N HIS A 31 20.31 25.64 0.10
CA HIS A 31 19.82 26.52 -0.98
C HIS A 31 19.23 27.83 -0.46
N LYS A 32 19.64 28.28 0.72
CA LYS A 32 19.05 29.45 1.40
C LYS A 32 19.16 30.74 0.58
N ASP A 33 20.23 30.89 -0.20
CA ASP A 33 20.43 32.05 -1.07
C ASP A 33 19.51 32.05 -2.30
N LEU A 34 19.00 30.88 -2.70
CA LEU A 34 18.09 30.73 -3.83
C LEU A 34 16.62 30.83 -3.42
N PHE A 35 16.32 30.51 -2.15
CA PHE A 35 14.97 30.52 -1.61
C PHE A 35 14.94 31.35 -0.31
N PRO A 36 14.58 32.65 -0.37
CA PRO A 36 14.58 33.55 0.78
C PRO A 36 13.37 33.27 1.68
N ILE A 37 13.41 32.14 2.37
CA ILE A 37 12.34 31.66 3.26
C ILE A 37 12.40 32.37 4.60
N LEU A 38 11.24 32.86 5.03
CA LEU A 38 11.02 33.51 6.32
C LEU A 38 10.42 32.53 7.33
N THR A 39 10.61 32.83 8.61
CA THR A 39 9.86 32.21 9.71
C THR A 39 8.68 33.12 10.11
N PRO A 40 7.69 32.62 10.88
CA PRO A 40 6.56 33.45 11.31
C PRO A 40 6.97 34.70 12.10
N ASP A 41 8.15 34.70 12.73
CA ASP A 41 8.66 35.87 13.47
C ASP A 41 9.18 36.99 12.58
N ASP A 42 9.56 36.67 11.34
CA ASP A 42 10.16 37.63 10.41
C ASP A 42 9.07 38.42 9.65
N VAL A 43 7.79 38.12 9.88
CA VAL A 43 6.66 38.66 9.13
C VAL A 43 5.86 39.63 10.00
N ASP A 44 5.66 40.86 9.51
CA ASP A 44 4.68 41.76 10.10
C ASP A 44 3.25 41.33 9.74
N LEU A 45 2.65 40.54 10.64
CA LEU A 45 1.28 40.06 10.48
C LEU A 45 0.25 41.19 10.37
N LYS A 46 0.58 42.44 10.78
CA LYS A 46 -0.31 43.59 10.62
C LYS A 46 -0.32 44.14 9.20
N ALA A 47 0.72 43.91 8.40
CA ALA A 47 0.75 44.32 7.00
C ALA A 47 0.07 43.32 6.05
N VAL A 48 -0.20 42.08 6.49
CA VAL A 48 -0.73 41.00 5.65
C VAL A 48 -2.16 41.28 5.18
N THR A 49 -2.37 41.40 3.87
CA THR A 49 -3.69 41.56 3.25
C THR A 49 -4.26 40.29 2.63
N ARG A 50 -3.38 39.33 2.29
CA ARG A 50 -3.73 38.01 1.76
C ARG A 50 -2.87 36.92 2.41
N LEU A 51 -3.50 35.80 2.78
CA LEU A 51 -2.86 34.59 3.27
C LEU A 51 -3.10 33.45 2.30
N ILE A 52 -2.05 32.83 1.76
CA ILE A 52 -2.16 31.64 0.93
C ILE A 52 -1.63 30.45 1.73
N VAL A 53 -2.52 29.51 2.02
CA VAL A 53 -2.25 28.30 2.79
C VAL A 53 -2.09 27.14 1.84
N VAL A 54 -1.07 26.33 2.07
CA VAL A 54 -0.79 25.13 1.29
C VAL A 54 -0.70 23.92 2.21
N ASP A 55 -1.14 22.76 1.70
CA ASP A 55 -0.98 21.45 2.35
C ASP A 55 -1.72 21.30 3.70
N THR A 56 -2.65 22.22 3.97
CA THR A 56 -3.58 22.12 5.10
C THR A 56 -4.74 23.10 4.93
N CYS A 57 -5.87 22.76 5.53
CA CYS A 57 -7.02 23.64 5.71
C CYS A 57 -7.34 23.94 7.20
N HIS A 58 -6.38 23.73 8.12
CA HIS A 58 -6.58 23.92 9.56
C HIS A 58 -5.66 24.99 10.18
N TRP A 59 -6.25 25.92 10.93
CA TRP A 59 -5.51 26.93 11.71
C TRP A 59 -4.51 26.31 12.69
N SER A 60 -4.86 25.18 13.32
CA SER A 60 -3.99 24.50 14.29
C SER A 60 -2.69 23.96 13.69
N ARG A 61 -2.60 23.84 12.35
CA ARG A 61 -1.38 23.45 11.65
C ARG A 61 -0.55 24.65 11.19
N LEU A 62 -1.02 25.89 11.38
CA LEU A 62 -0.30 27.11 11.02
C LEU A 62 0.49 27.65 12.21
N ASP A 63 1.80 27.44 12.19
CA ASP A 63 2.71 27.87 13.27
C ASP A 63 2.66 29.40 13.48
N ARG A 64 2.13 29.82 14.64
CA ARG A 64 2.07 31.22 15.10
C ARG A 64 1.33 32.19 14.18
N MET A 65 0.37 31.70 13.41
CA MET A 65 -0.49 32.52 12.54
C MET A 65 -1.85 32.88 13.17
N ASP A 66 -2.09 32.55 14.43
CA ASP A 66 -3.39 32.75 15.12
C ASP A 66 -3.90 34.20 15.08
N ALA A 67 -3.00 35.18 15.05
CA ALA A 67 -3.35 36.60 14.97
C ALA A 67 -4.13 36.93 13.68
N LEU A 68 -3.90 36.19 12.59
CA LEU A 68 -4.59 36.38 11.32
C LEU A 68 -6.02 35.83 11.33
N LYS A 69 -6.36 34.91 12.24
CA LYS A 69 -7.69 34.26 12.31
C LYS A 69 -8.84 35.24 12.50
N LYS A 70 -8.58 36.35 13.21
CA LYS A 70 -9.58 37.37 13.55
C LYS A 70 -9.48 38.63 12.68
N ARG A 71 -8.66 38.60 11.63
CA ARG A 71 -8.41 39.77 10.80
C ARG A 71 -9.54 39.96 9.80
N GLU A 72 -10.28 41.06 9.95
CA GLU A 72 -11.29 41.45 8.97
C GLU A 72 -10.65 41.87 7.63
N GLY A 73 -11.28 41.49 6.52
CA GLY A 73 -10.81 41.81 5.17
C GLY A 73 -9.57 41.03 4.72
N LEU A 74 -9.10 40.04 5.48
CA LEU A 74 -8.03 39.14 5.06
C LEU A 74 -8.55 38.18 3.99
N GLU A 75 -7.96 38.21 2.80
CA GLU A 75 -8.26 37.25 1.75
C GLU A 75 -7.47 35.96 1.99
N ILE A 76 -8.14 34.81 2.00
CA ILE A 76 -7.48 33.52 2.30
C ILE A 76 -7.65 32.56 1.13
N PHE A 77 -6.53 32.09 0.57
CA PHE A 77 -6.53 31.06 -0.46
C PHE A 77 -6.01 29.75 0.11
N ILE A 78 -6.61 28.62 -0.26
CA ILE A 78 -6.20 27.28 0.17
C ILE A 78 -5.89 26.41 -1.04
N TYR A 79 -4.74 25.74 -1.00
CA TYR A 79 -4.38 24.62 -1.87
C TYR A 79 -4.10 23.39 -1.01
N ASP A 80 -5.00 22.42 -1.02
CA ASP A 80 -4.91 21.25 -0.14
C ASP A 80 -5.28 19.96 -0.90
N HIS A 81 -4.74 18.82 -0.49
CA HIS A 81 -5.02 17.52 -1.10
C HIS A 81 -5.68 16.51 -0.14
N HIS A 82 -5.89 16.92 1.12
CA HIS A 82 -6.55 16.12 2.14
C HIS A 82 -8.08 16.13 1.99
N ASN A 83 -8.75 15.06 2.44
CA ASN A 83 -10.21 14.93 2.40
C ASN A 83 -10.90 15.38 3.72
N GLU A 84 -10.22 16.20 4.53
CA GLU A 84 -10.71 16.63 5.84
C GLU A 84 -11.46 17.98 5.74
N LEU A 85 -12.47 18.17 6.60
CA LEU A 85 -13.14 19.47 6.75
C LEU A 85 -12.21 20.43 7.51
N GLY A 86 -11.79 21.50 6.83
CA GLY A 86 -10.89 22.50 7.38
C GLY A 86 -11.53 23.40 8.45
N SER A 87 -10.69 24.03 9.28
CA SER A 87 -11.10 25.07 10.23
C SER A 87 -10.90 26.50 9.70
N ILE A 88 -10.34 26.63 8.50
CA ILE A 88 -10.10 27.90 7.82
C ILE A 88 -11.25 28.18 6.86
N GLN A 89 -11.84 29.37 6.95
CA GLN A 89 -12.81 29.86 5.97
C GLN A 89 -12.08 30.59 4.85
N ALA A 90 -12.00 29.97 3.68
CA ALA A 90 -11.26 30.51 2.54
C ALA A 90 -12.11 31.39 1.63
N SER A 91 -11.49 32.40 1.04
CA SER A 91 -12.02 33.19 -0.08
C SER A 91 -11.95 32.41 -1.39
N MET A 92 -10.92 31.57 -1.54
CA MET A 92 -10.77 30.62 -2.65
C MET A 92 -10.15 29.33 -2.11
N GLU A 93 -10.71 28.19 -2.50
CA GLU A 93 -10.22 26.88 -2.10
C GLU A 93 -10.11 25.99 -3.34
N LEU A 94 -8.90 25.51 -3.60
CA LEU A 94 -8.64 24.44 -4.56
C LEU A 94 -8.23 23.19 -3.77
N ARG A 95 -9.17 22.27 -3.61
CA ARG A 95 -8.97 21.02 -2.88
C ARG A 95 -9.41 19.82 -3.69
N GLU A 96 -8.50 18.88 -3.92
CA GLU A 96 -8.76 17.65 -4.66
C GLU A 96 -8.02 16.47 -4.02
N ILE A 97 -8.62 15.28 -4.07
CA ILE A 97 -8.01 14.07 -3.53
C ILE A 97 -6.98 13.56 -4.54
N ILE A 98 -5.74 14.05 -4.41
CA ILE A 98 -4.60 13.66 -5.26
C ILE A 98 -3.35 13.39 -4.41
N GLY A 99 -2.26 12.93 -5.05
CA GLY A 99 -1.06 12.47 -4.37
C GLY A 99 -0.32 13.56 -3.59
N ALA A 100 -0.29 14.81 -4.08
CA ALA A 100 0.41 15.90 -3.41
C ALA A 100 -0.26 17.27 -3.64
N ALA A 101 -0.24 18.16 -2.64
CA ALA A 101 -0.64 19.56 -2.82
C ALA A 101 0.25 20.29 -3.85
N THR A 102 1.51 19.87 -3.99
CA THR A 102 2.43 20.40 -5.00
C THR A 102 1.96 20.10 -6.43
N THR A 103 1.27 18.97 -6.66
CA THR A 103 0.69 18.61 -7.97
C THR A 103 -0.35 19.63 -8.42
N LEU A 104 -1.24 20.09 -7.51
CA LEU A 104 -2.23 21.14 -7.81
C LEU A 104 -1.56 22.44 -8.28
N LEU A 105 -0.50 22.83 -7.58
CA LEU A 105 0.24 24.05 -7.86
C LEU A 105 1.00 23.95 -9.19
N VAL A 106 1.60 22.79 -9.49
CA VAL A 106 2.27 22.55 -10.78
C VAL A 106 1.26 22.62 -11.94
N ARG A 107 0.07 22.08 -11.77
CA ARG A 107 -1.01 22.18 -12.76
C ARG A 107 -1.40 23.64 -13.02
N GLU A 108 -1.57 24.44 -11.96
CA GLU A 108 -1.80 25.88 -12.09
C GLU A 108 -0.65 26.61 -12.81
N MET A 109 0.60 26.25 -12.49
CA MET A 109 1.78 26.84 -13.12
C MET A 109 1.84 26.53 -14.62
N LYS A 110 1.52 25.29 -14.99
CA LYS A 110 1.42 24.85 -16.39
C LYS A 110 0.33 25.64 -17.13
N ASN A 111 -0.85 25.79 -16.54
CA ASN A 111 -1.96 26.56 -17.12
C ASN A 111 -1.59 28.05 -17.32
N ARG A 112 -0.82 28.62 -16.39
CA ARG A 112 -0.34 30.01 -16.45
C ARG A 112 0.97 30.19 -17.21
N HIS A 113 1.49 29.12 -17.83
CA HIS A 113 2.73 29.13 -18.61
C HIS A 113 3.93 29.68 -17.83
N ILE A 114 4.01 29.36 -16.53
CA ILE A 114 5.13 29.78 -15.68
C ILE A 114 6.38 28.99 -16.06
N THR A 115 7.48 29.70 -16.32
CA THR A 115 8.79 29.11 -16.55
C THR A 115 9.49 28.79 -15.24
N LEU A 116 10.13 27.62 -15.18
CA LEU A 116 10.88 27.16 -14.02
C LEU A 116 12.38 27.11 -14.31
N THR A 117 13.17 27.48 -13.32
CA THR A 117 14.59 27.08 -13.29
C THR A 117 14.71 25.59 -12.91
N PRO A 118 15.79 24.91 -13.32
CA PRO A 118 16.02 23.50 -12.96
C PRO A 118 15.93 23.23 -11.45
N ILE A 119 16.44 24.14 -10.62
CA ILE A 119 16.42 23.97 -9.16
C ILE A 119 15.02 24.15 -8.56
N GLN A 120 14.20 25.07 -9.11
CA GLN A 120 12.80 25.19 -8.71
C GLN A 120 12.02 23.93 -9.12
N ALA A 121 12.22 23.45 -10.36
CA ALA A 121 11.59 22.23 -10.82
C ALA A 121 11.96 21.02 -9.93
N THR A 122 13.25 20.91 -9.55
CA THR A 122 13.75 19.88 -8.63
C THR A 122 13.11 19.97 -7.24
N LEU A 123 12.97 21.17 -6.69
CA LEU A 123 12.32 21.37 -5.39
C LEU A 123 10.84 20.94 -5.44
N LEU A 124 10.11 21.35 -6.49
CA LEU A 124 8.71 20.97 -6.65
C LEU A 124 8.55 19.46 -6.82
N LEU A 125 9.47 18.83 -7.55
CA LEU A 125 9.49 17.37 -7.72
C LEU A 125 9.73 16.65 -6.40
N THR A 126 10.56 17.21 -5.52
CA THR A 126 10.78 16.71 -4.15
C THR A 126 9.48 16.60 -3.39
N GLY A 127 8.64 17.63 -3.43
CA GLY A 127 7.34 17.62 -2.76
C GLY A 127 6.42 16.51 -3.27
N ILE A 128 6.31 16.35 -4.60
CA ILE A 128 5.49 15.29 -5.19
C ILE A 128 6.01 13.91 -4.78
N TYR A 129 7.33 13.67 -4.87
CA TYR A 129 7.90 12.37 -4.55
C TYR A 129 7.83 12.03 -3.05
N GLU A 130 7.90 13.03 -2.16
CA GLU A 130 7.77 12.81 -0.72
C GLU A 130 6.34 12.36 -0.37
N ASP A 131 5.31 13.04 -0.88
CA ASP A 131 3.90 12.74 -0.57
C ASP A 131 3.38 11.48 -1.28
N THR A 132 3.95 11.13 -2.44
CA THR A 132 3.55 9.95 -3.23
C THR A 132 4.44 8.73 -2.99
N GLY A 133 5.46 8.85 -2.16
CA GLY A 133 6.42 7.77 -1.93
C GLY A 133 7.13 7.34 -3.21
N HIS A 134 7.66 8.29 -3.97
CA HIS A 134 8.24 8.08 -5.30
C HIS A 134 7.23 7.49 -6.28
N LEU A 135 5.99 8.01 -6.26
CA LEU A 135 4.87 7.57 -7.12
C LEU A 135 4.41 6.13 -6.87
N THR A 136 4.70 5.55 -5.70
CA THR A 136 4.33 4.16 -5.36
C THR A 136 3.19 4.03 -4.36
N PHE A 137 2.80 5.12 -3.69
CA PHE A 137 1.69 5.09 -2.75
C PHE A 137 0.34 4.97 -3.49
N PRO A 138 -0.67 4.28 -2.93
CA PRO A 138 -1.99 4.12 -3.59
C PRO A 138 -2.76 5.42 -3.76
N SER A 139 -2.42 6.46 -3.01
CA SER A 139 -2.96 7.81 -3.18
C SER A 139 -2.42 8.53 -4.41
N THR A 140 -1.38 7.99 -5.06
CA THR A 140 -0.80 8.56 -6.29
C THR A 140 -1.80 8.46 -7.43
N THR A 141 -2.01 9.58 -8.12
CA THR A 141 -2.92 9.69 -9.27
C THR A 141 -2.13 9.91 -10.57
N ALA A 142 -2.81 9.80 -11.72
CA ALA A 142 -2.20 10.10 -13.02
C ALA A 142 -1.71 11.56 -13.10
N GLU A 143 -2.40 12.50 -12.43
CA GLU A 143 -2.02 13.91 -12.42
C GLU A 143 -0.66 14.13 -11.73
N ASP A 144 -0.36 13.35 -10.68
CA ASP A 144 0.95 13.42 -10.01
C ASP A 144 2.08 12.99 -10.95
N VAL A 145 1.82 11.97 -11.79
CA VAL A 145 2.77 11.50 -12.81
C VAL A 145 2.95 12.53 -13.92
N HIS A 146 1.86 13.17 -14.36
CA HIS A 146 1.92 14.23 -15.37
C HIS A 146 2.65 15.48 -14.86
N ALA A 147 2.40 15.88 -13.61
CA ALA A 147 3.11 16.98 -12.96
C ALA A 147 4.61 16.66 -12.81
N ALA A 148 4.95 15.45 -12.35
CA ALA A 148 6.34 15.00 -12.28
C ALA A 148 7.02 15.00 -13.65
N GLY A 149 6.34 14.52 -14.69
CA GLY A 149 6.83 14.55 -16.07
C GLY A 149 7.11 15.97 -16.56
N TRP A 150 6.19 16.91 -16.33
CA TRP A 150 6.39 18.31 -16.71
C TRP A 150 7.54 18.98 -15.95
N LEU A 151 7.76 18.62 -14.69
CA LEU A 151 8.93 19.11 -13.94
C LEU A 151 10.25 18.55 -14.50
N LEU A 152 10.26 17.30 -14.96
CA LEU A 152 11.41 16.71 -15.65
C LEU A 152 11.67 17.37 -17.01
N GLU A 153 10.62 17.75 -17.76
CA GLU A 153 10.74 18.58 -18.97
C GLU A 153 11.39 19.93 -18.65
N ASN A 154 11.15 20.49 -17.46
CA ASN A 154 11.81 21.69 -16.93
C ASN A 154 13.16 21.39 -16.24
N HIS A 155 13.80 20.27 -16.59
CA HIS A 155 15.13 19.88 -16.12
C HIS A 155 15.24 19.66 -14.61
N ALA A 156 14.19 19.18 -13.94
CA ALA A 156 14.30 18.70 -12.57
C ALA A 156 15.32 17.54 -12.48
N ASP A 157 16.19 17.58 -11.46
CA ASP A 157 17.29 16.63 -11.30
C ASP A 157 16.97 15.54 -10.27
N LEU A 158 16.75 14.32 -10.77
CA LEU A 158 16.49 13.13 -9.93
C LEU A 158 17.70 12.70 -9.08
N SER A 159 18.92 13.04 -9.47
CA SER A 159 20.12 12.70 -8.70
C SER A 159 20.19 13.53 -7.41
N ILE A 160 19.87 14.82 -7.50
CA ILE A 160 19.73 15.72 -6.36
C ILE A 160 18.59 15.22 -5.47
N LEU A 161 17.44 14.88 -6.06
CA LEU A 161 16.28 14.32 -5.37
C LEU A 161 16.66 13.11 -4.49
N SER A 162 17.43 12.17 -5.05
CA SER A 162 17.87 10.94 -4.36
C SER A 162 18.79 11.20 -3.17
N THR A 163 19.38 12.39 -3.07
CA THR A 163 20.22 12.80 -1.95
C THR A 163 19.38 13.25 -0.77
N PHE A 164 18.24 13.91 -1.03
CA PHE A 164 17.35 14.46 0.00
C PHE A 164 16.25 13.51 0.44
N LEU A 165 15.77 12.63 -0.44
CA LEU A 165 14.68 11.69 -0.13
C LEU A 165 15.15 10.42 0.59
N LYS A 166 16.46 10.22 0.78
CA LYS A 166 16.98 9.12 1.59
C LYS A 166 16.73 9.43 3.07
N PRO A 167 15.98 8.60 3.81
CA PRO A 167 15.90 8.74 5.24
C PRO A 167 17.32 8.69 5.81
N ALA A 168 17.79 9.79 6.42
CA ALA A 168 19.07 9.79 7.10
C ALA A 168 18.97 8.87 8.32
N TYR A 169 19.53 7.66 8.23
CA TYR A 169 19.58 6.73 9.35
C TYR A 169 20.60 7.24 10.36
N SER A 170 20.10 7.70 11.51
CA SER A 170 20.95 8.01 12.65
C SER A 170 21.78 6.78 13.04
N GLN A 171 22.92 6.99 13.70
CA GLN A 171 23.71 5.89 14.25
C GLN A 171 22.87 5.01 15.20
N LYS A 172 21.92 5.63 15.93
CA LYS A 172 20.94 4.92 16.77
C LYS A 172 20.02 4.00 15.96
N HIS A 173 19.49 4.47 14.82
CA HIS A 173 18.66 3.62 13.94
C HIS A 173 19.42 2.42 13.42
N LYS A 174 20.69 2.61 13.02
CA LYS A 174 21.55 1.53 12.54
C LYS A 174 21.84 0.51 13.63
N ALA A 175 22.13 0.97 14.85
CA ALA A 175 22.38 0.10 16.00
C ALA A 175 21.15 -0.76 16.33
N ILE A 176 19.96 -0.15 16.37
CA ILE A 176 18.70 -0.86 16.62
C ILE A 176 18.41 -1.87 15.52
N LEU A 177 18.54 -1.48 14.24
CA LEU A 177 18.34 -2.42 13.13
C LEU A 177 19.27 -3.63 13.26
N PHE A 178 20.54 -3.38 13.58
CA PHE A 178 21.53 -4.44 13.75
C PHE A 178 21.16 -5.37 14.92
N GLU A 179 20.74 -4.83 16.05
CA GLU A 179 20.24 -5.61 17.20
C GLU A 179 19.01 -6.45 16.82
N MET A 180 18.04 -5.85 16.11
CA MET A 180 16.87 -6.57 15.62
C MET A 180 17.27 -7.74 14.70
N LEU A 181 18.25 -7.54 13.82
CA LEU A 181 18.73 -8.55 12.88
C LEU A 181 19.49 -9.70 13.57
N GLN A 182 20.24 -9.42 14.63
CA GLN A 182 20.96 -10.45 15.39
C GLN A 182 20.03 -11.49 16.03
N HIS A 183 18.83 -11.07 16.44
CA HIS A 183 17.84 -11.93 17.09
C HIS A 183 16.64 -12.23 16.21
N ALA A 184 16.74 -11.96 14.91
CA ALA A 184 15.62 -12.07 14.00
C ALA A 184 15.12 -13.50 13.88
N ARG A 185 13.80 -13.68 14.03
CA ARG A 185 13.12 -14.96 13.84
C ARG A 185 12.00 -14.80 12.84
N ARG A 186 11.93 -15.72 11.87
CA ARG A 186 10.82 -15.84 10.94
C ARG A 186 9.88 -16.94 11.46
N SER A 187 8.63 -16.59 11.66
CA SER A 187 7.57 -17.52 12.05
C SER A 187 6.52 -17.57 10.94
N LYS A 188 5.86 -18.72 10.77
CA LYS A 188 4.72 -18.85 9.86
C LYS A 188 3.44 -18.97 10.67
N VAL A 189 2.54 -18.01 10.53
CA VAL A 189 1.25 -17.96 11.25
C VAL A 189 0.13 -17.80 10.22
N LYS A 190 -0.80 -18.75 10.18
CA LYS A 190 -1.92 -18.78 9.22
C LYS A 190 -1.53 -18.63 7.73
N GLY A 191 -0.30 -18.97 7.36
CA GLY A 191 0.20 -18.84 5.99
C GLY A 191 1.09 -17.63 5.75
N HIS A 192 1.04 -16.62 6.64
CA HIS A 192 1.89 -15.44 6.59
C HIS A 192 3.21 -15.68 7.32
N HIS A 193 4.29 -15.19 6.74
CA HIS A 193 5.59 -15.09 7.37
C HIS A 193 5.63 -13.80 8.18
N ILE A 194 5.86 -13.92 9.48
CA ILE A 194 5.89 -12.79 10.40
C ILE A 194 7.18 -12.81 11.17
N SER A 195 7.71 -11.62 11.44
CA SER A 195 8.84 -11.45 12.33
C SER A 195 8.53 -10.42 13.41
N ILE A 196 8.74 -10.80 14.67
CA ILE A 196 8.55 -9.93 15.83
C ILE A 196 9.92 -9.77 16.49
N SER A 197 10.35 -8.54 16.70
CA SER A 197 11.63 -8.23 17.33
C SER A 197 11.42 -7.34 18.55
N LYS A 198 12.06 -7.70 19.66
CA LYS A 198 11.99 -7.00 20.94
C LYS A 198 13.34 -6.32 21.16
N VAL A 199 13.32 -5.02 21.41
CA VAL A 199 14.53 -4.20 21.58
C VAL A 199 14.37 -3.33 22.81
N VAL A 200 15.40 -3.25 23.64
CA VAL A 200 15.45 -2.30 24.75
C VAL A 200 16.03 -0.99 24.22
N ILE A 201 15.31 0.11 24.40
CA ILE A 201 15.75 1.43 23.97
C ILE A 201 15.94 2.34 25.18
N ASP A 202 16.93 3.24 25.07
CA ASP A 202 17.15 4.29 26.06
C ASP A 202 16.76 5.65 25.49
N GLY A 203 15.80 6.29 26.15
CA GLY A 203 15.26 7.58 25.75
C GLY A 203 14.35 7.55 24.52
N HIS A 204 13.99 8.73 24.03
CA HIS A 204 13.17 8.86 22.84
C HIS A 204 14.01 8.72 21.57
N ILE A 205 13.55 7.88 20.64
CA ILE A 205 14.15 7.72 19.32
C ILE A 205 13.07 8.02 18.30
N ASP A 206 13.28 9.10 17.54
CA ASP A 206 12.34 9.52 16.52
C ASP A 206 12.29 8.52 15.37
N ASN A 207 11.12 8.33 14.79
CA ASN A 207 10.94 7.61 13.51
C ASN A 207 11.40 6.13 13.48
N LEU A 208 11.27 5.40 14.58
CA LEU A 208 11.50 3.95 14.66
C LEU A 208 10.71 3.13 13.61
N ALA A 209 9.64 3.68 13.07
CA ALA A 209 8.83 3.02 12.05
C ALA A 209 9.58 2.76 10.75
N VAL A 210 10.61 3.55 10.43
CA VAL A 210 11.49 3.30 9.29
C VAL A 210 12.40 2.10 9.57
N VAL A 211 12.84 1.90 10.82
CA VAL A 211 13.66 0.76 11.22
C VAL A 211 12.88 -0.55 11.06
N VAL A 212 11.62 -0.58 11.52
CA VAL A 212 10.74 -1.76 11.35
C VAL A 212 10.47 -2.07 9.87
N ARG A 213 10.32 -1.04 9.02
CA ARG A 213 10.18 -1.24 7.57
C ARG A 213 11.42 -1.89 6.96
N MET A 214 12.61 -1.35 7.22
CA MET A 214 13.87 -1.95 6.73
C MET A 214 14.04 -3.38 7.23
N TYR A 215 13.76 -3.61 8.50
CA TYR A 215 13.81 -4.94 9.09
C TYR A 215 12.88 -5.92 8.35
N MET A 216 11.63 -5.51 8.06
CA MET A 216 10.67 -6.31 7.29
C MET A 216 11.19 -6.67 5.89
N GLU A 217 11.74 -5.67 5.17
CA GLU A 217 12.29 -5.82 3.82
C GLU A 217 13.49 -6.77 3.81
N ILE A 218 14.44 -6.61 4.75
CA ILE A 218 15.63 -7.47 4.87
C ILE A 218 15.22 -8.90 5.24
N MET A 219 14.26 -9.06 6.15
CA MET A 219 13.78 -10.38 6.58
C MET A 219 12.89 -11.07 5.56
N ASN A 220 12.42 -10.35 4.54
CA ASN A 220 11.50 -10.83 3.51
C ASN A 220 10.27 -11.54 4.12
N VAL A 221 9.56 -10.83 4.99
CA VAL A 221 8.36 -11.30 5.71
C VAL A 221 7.13 -10.48 5.34
N ASP A 222 5.96 -11.12 5.36
CA ASP A 222 4.67 -10.50 5.01
C ASP A 222 4.30 -9.36 5.97
N ALA A 223 4.69 -9.48 7.23
CA ALA A 223 4.62 -8.41 8.21
C ALA A 223 5.72 -8.50 9.27
N ALA A 224 6.09 -7.35 9.81
CA ALA A 224 7.02 -7.26 10.92
C ALA A 224 6.51 -6.35 12.04
N PHE A 225 6.86 -6.71 13.28
CA PHE A 225 6.54 -5.94 14.47
C PHE A 225 7.83 -5.64 15.25
N GLY A 226 8.05 -4.37 15.57
CA GLY A 226 9.08 -3.93 16.50
C GLY A 226 8.45 -3.57 17.85
N LEU A 227 8.90 -4.22 18.92
CA LEU A 227 8.51 -3.97 20.31
C LEU A 227 9.67 -3.27 21.00
N PHE A 228 9.57 -1.95 21.14
CA PHE A 228 10.61 -1.10 21.69
C PHE A 228 10.29 -0.78 23.14
N ASN A 229 11.04 -1.36 24.07
CA ASN A 229 10.83 -1.20 25.49
C ASN A 229 11.75 -0.11 26.07
N ASP A 230 11.15 0.98 26.56
CA ASP A 230 11.83 2.02 27.34
C ASP A 230 11.67 1.67 28.82
N VAL A 231 12.71 1.03 29.37
CA VAL A 231 12.73 0.56 30.78
C VAL A 231 12.66 1.74 31.75
N GLY A 232 13.28 2.88 31.40
CA GLY A 232 13.30 4.06 32.27
C GLY A 232 11.93 4.73 32.39
N LYS A 233 11.07 4.60 31.39
CA LYS A 233 9.71 5.18 31.39
C LYS A 233 8.59 4.17 31.63
N HIS A 234 8.90 2.89 31.79
CA HIS A 234 7.91 1.80 31.87
C HIS A 234 6.93 1.79 30.69
N ARG A 235 7.44 2.00 29.47
CA ARG A 235 6.62 2.07 28.24
C ARG A 235 7.15 1.15 27.16
N CYS A 236 6.23 0.46 26.49
CA CYS A 236 6.54 -0.33 25.30
C CYS A 236 5.84 0.29 24.09
N MET A 237 6.62 0.72 23.10
CA MET A 237 6.10 1.14 21.81
C MET A 237 6.09 -0.05 20.86
N VAL A 238 4.94 -0.35 20.29
CA VAL A 238 4.77 -1.40 19.28
C VAL A 238 4.54 -0.74 17.94
N ILE A 239 5.31 -1.12 16.93
CA ILE A 239 5.13 -0.66 15.56
C ILE A 239 4.97 -1.87 14.65
N GLY A 240 3.89 -1.91 13.89
CA GLY A 240 3.58 -2.93 12.90
C GLY A 240 3.71 -2.40 11.48
N ARG A 241 4.34 -3.18 10.61
CA ARG A 241 4.39 -2.96 9.16
C ARG A 241 3.95 -4.23 8.44
N SER A 242 3.18 -4.07 7.36
CA SER A 242 2.76 -5.17 6.50
C SER A 242 2.94 -4.80 5.04
N GLN A 243 3.43 -5.77 4.27
CA GLN A 243 3.41 -5.74 2.80
C GLN A 243 2.30 -6.63 2.22
N SER A 244 1.59 -7.39 3.07
CA SER A 244 0.46 -8.22 2.69
C SER A 244 -0.85 -7.44 2.76
N ALA A 245 -1.66 -7.50 1.71
CA ALA A 245 -3.02 -6.96 1.70
C ALA A 245 -3.97 -7.74 2.63
N GLU A 246 -3.67 -9.00 2.93
CA GLU A 246 -4.51 -9.87 3.76
C GLU A 246 -4.26 -9.67 5.27
N LEU A 247 -3.14 -9.02 5.64
CA LEU A 247 -2.79 -8.80 7.03
C LEU A 247 -2.83 -7.31 7.39
N ASP A 248 -3.97 -6.89 7.94
CA ASP A 248 -4.18 -5.54 8.46
C ASP A 248 -3.50 -5.38 9.85
N VAL A 249 -2.36 -4.68 9.88
CA VAL A 249 -1.65 -4.41 11.15
C VAL A 249 -2.34 -3.35 12.01
N SER A 250 -3.16 -2.48 11.42
CA SER A 250 -3.92 -1.49 12.18
C SER A 250 -5.03 -2.14 13.00
N PHE A 251 -5.70 -3.14 12.46
CA PHE A 251 -6.68 -3.91 13.21
C PHE A 251 -6.07 -4.58 14.45
N ILE A 252 -4.90 -5.21 14.27
CA ILE A 252 -4.17 -5.87 15.36
C ILE A 252 -3.84 -4.85 16.46
N LEU A 253 -3.26 -3.71 16.10
CA LEU A 253 -2.81 -2.73 17.10
C LEU A 253 -3.95 -1.88 17.67
N ARG A 254 -5.06 -1.68 16.94
CA ARG A 254 -6.29 -1.04 17.48
C ARG A 254 -6.88 -1.82 18.65
N SER A 255 -6.81 -3.15 18.61
CA SER A 255 -7.22 -4.02 19.74
C SER A 255 -6.43 -3.76 21.03
N MET A 256 -5.27 -3.10 20.93
CA MET A 256 -4.41 -2.71 22.06
C MET A 256 -4.51 -1.20 22.39
N GLY A 257 -5.46 -0.47 21.78
CA GLY A 257 -5.60 0.98 21.92
C GLY A 257 -4.70 1.80 20.98
N GLY A 258 -4.17 1.15 19.93
CA GLY A 258 -3.36 1.77 18.88
C GLY A 258 -4.15 2.40 17.74
N GLY A 259 -3.42 2.82 16.71
CA GLY A 259 -3.99 3.40 15.49
C GLY A 259 -3.06 3.29 14.29
N GLY A 260 -3.57 3.68 13.13
CA GLY A 260 -2.85 3.67 11.85
C GLY A 260 -3.70 3.17 10.69
N HIS A 261 -3.00 2.69 9.66
CA HIS A 261 -3.52 2.19 8.39
C HIS A 261 -3.19 0.69 8.21
N PRO A 262 -3.88 -0.03 7.30
CA PRO A 262 -3.71 -1.48 7.15
C PRO A 262 -2.28 -1.98 6.97
N ARG A 263 -1.39 -1.16 6.37
CA ARG A 263 0.03 -1.48 6.14
C ARG A 263 1.00 -0.91 7.17
N ALA A 264 0.52 -0.04 8.07
CA ALA A 264 1.36 0.71 8.99
C ALA A 264 0.57 1.18 10.21
N ALA A 265 0.94 0.69 11.39
CA ALA A 265 0.26 1.04 12.62
C ALA A 265 1.22 1.07 13.81
N SER A 266 0.81 1.75 14.89
CA SER A 266 1.55 1.78 16.14
C SER A 266 0.63 1.88 17.35
N VAL A 267 1.16 1.48 18.51
CA VAL A 267 0.54 1.66 19.82
C VAL A 267 1.63 1.91 20.87
N GLN A 268 1.29 2.67 21.91
CA GLN A 268 2.17 2.88 23.06
C GLN A 268 1.49 2.36 24.33
N LEU A 269 2.07 1.31 24.89
CA LEU A 269 1.56 0.62 26.07
C LEU A 269 2.37 1.03 27.31
N LYS A 270 1.71 1.07 28.47
CA LYS A 270 2.31 1.38 29.78
C LYS A 270 2.32 0.12 30.63
N ASP A 271 3.41 -0.10 31.37
CA ASP A 271 3.53 -1.17 32.37
C ASP A 271 3.23 -2.59 31.83
N VAL A 272 3.64 -2.85 30.58
CA VAL A 272 3.44 -4.16 29.93
C VAL A 272 4.72 -4.97 29.81
N ASN A 273 4.58 -6.30 29.83
CA ASN A 273 5.65 -7.21 29.46
C ASN A 273 5.68 -7.40 27.93
N PRO A 274 6.81 -7.10 27.23
CA PRO A 274 6.94 -7.32 25.79
C PRO A 274 6.64 -8.76 25.33
N ASP A 275 6.91 -9.78 26.15
CA ASP A 275 6.58 -11.17 25.82
C ASP A 275 5.06 -11.41 25.74
N ALA A 276 4.29 -10.77 26.63
CA ALA A 276 2.83 -10.86 26.60
C ALA A 276 2.25 -10.14 25.38
N VAL A 277 2.84 -9.00 24.99
CA VAL A 277 2.46 -8.26 23.79
C VAL A 277 2.74 -9.09 22.52
N GLU A 278 3.90 -9.76 22.45
CA GLU A 278 4.23 -10.67 21.36
C GLU A 278 3.19 -11.79 21.22
N GLN A 279 2.83 -12.46 22.33
CA GLN A 279 1.81 -13.51 22.31
C GLN A 279 0.45 -12.97 21.86
N TRP A 280 0.04 -11.78 22.34
CA TRP A 280 -1.22 -11.17 21.95
C TRP A 280 -1.27 -10.86 20.44
N ILE A 281 -0.18 -10.33 19.86
CA ILE A 281 -0.06 -10.13 18.41
C ILE A 281 -0.24 -11.47 17.68
N LEU A 282 0.48 -12.52 18.10
CA LEU A 282 0.39 -13.83 17.47
C LEU A 282 -1.02 -14.43 17.57
N GLU A 283 -1.68 -14.27 18.71
CA GLU A 283 -3.06 -14.70 18.93
C GLU A 283 -4.04 -13.93 18.06
N LEU A 284 -3.91 -12.62 17.92
CA LEU A 284 -4.76 -11.84 17.02
C LEU A 284 -4.56 -12.25 15.56
N ILE A 285 -3.33 -12.52 15.14
CA ILE A 285 -3.06 -13.03 13.79
C ILE A 285 -3.66 -14.43 13.61
N ARG A 286 -3.60 -15.29 14.64
CA ARG A 286 -4.26 -16.62 14.63
C ARG A 286 -5.78 -16.52 14.73
N GLY A 287 -6.31 -15.51 15.40
CA GLY A 287 -7.72 -15.36 15.76
C GLY A 287 -8.50 -14.50 14.78
N ASN A 288 -7.86 -13.68 13.95
CA ASN A 288 -8.57 -12.80 13.04
C ASN A 288 -9.32 -13.64 12.00
N GLN A 289 -10.64 -13.61 12.13
CA GLN A 289 -11.61 -14.37 11.36
C GLN A 289 -12.71 -13.45 10.78
N GLN A 290 -12.48 -12.14 10.69
CA GLN A 290 -13.46 -11.23 10.10
C GLN A 290 -12.97 -10.62 8.78
N ALA A 291 -13.66 -11.07 7.71
CA ALA A 291 -13.66 -10.62 6.32
C ALA A 291 -12.49 -11.05 5.42
N SER A 292 -12.02 -12.30 5.50
CA SER A 292 -11.30 -12.89 4.36
C SER A 292 -12.30 -13.56 3.43
N VAL A 293 -12.39 -13.09 2.19
CA VAL A 293 -13.11 -13.78 1.10
C VAL A 293 -12.66 -15.24 1.05
N GLN A 294 -13.60 -16.17 1.01
CA GLN A 294 -13.38 -17.61 0.95
C GLN A 294 -13.53 -18.13 -0.49
N ILE A 295 -13.06 -19.36 -0.75
CA ILE A 295 -13.29 -20.00 -2.05
C ILE A 295 -14.78 -20.13 -2.35
N SER A 296 -15.62 -20.37 -1.34
CA SER A 296 -17.08 -20.39 -1.51
C SER A 296 -17.66 -19.10 -2.08
N ASP A 297 -17.01 -17.96 -1.83
CA ASP A 297 -17.46 -16.64 -2.27
C ASP A 297 -17.05 -16.33 -3.72
N LEU A 298 -16.04 -17.04 -4.25
CA LEU A 298 -15.47 -16.83 -5.59
C LEU A 298 -15.77 -17.96 -6.58
N MET A 299 -16.11 -19.15 -6.08
CA MET A 299 -16.26 -20.32 -6.94
C MET A 299 -17.47 -20.18 -7.87
N SER A 300 -17.34 -20.76 -9.06
CA SER A 300 -18.47 -20.90 -9.98
C SER A 300 -19.27 -22.17 -9.67
N PHE A 301 -20.60 -22.04 -9.65
CA PHE A 301 -21.56 -23.13 -9.57
C PHE A 301 -22.79 -22.80 -10.44
N PRO A 302 -23.49 -23.79 -11.03
CA PRO A 302 -23.20 -25.23 -11.02
C PRO A 302 -22.01 -25.62 -11.92
N VAL A 303 -21.27 -26.67 -11.52
CA VAL A 303 -20.07 -27.11 -12.24
C VAL A 303 -20.45 -27.95 -13.46
N VAL A 304 -19.93 -27.57 -14.64
CA VAL A 304 -20.01 -28.43 -15.83
C VAL A 304 -19.04 -29.60 -15.64
N THR A 305 -19.55 -30.83 -15.69
CA THR A 305 -18.77 -32.07 -15.54
C THR A 305 -19.02 -33.01 -16.72
N ILE A 306 -18.15 -34.01 -16.90
CA ILE A 306 -18.33 -35.08 -17.88
C ILE A 306 -17.93 -36.45 -17.30
N PRO A 307 -18.52 -37.57 -17.75
CA PRO A 307 -18.08 -38.90 -17.36
C PRO A 307 -16.77 -39.31 -18.03
N PRO A 308 -15.99 -40.25 -17.46
CA PRO A 308 -14.70 -40.70 -18.00
C PRO A 308 -14.81 -41.39 -19.37
N THR A 309 -16.00 -41.86 -19.73
CA THR A 309 -16.33 -42.49 -21.00
C THR A 309 -16.58 -41.50 -22.14
N THR A 310 -16.79 -40.21 -21.83
CA THR A 310 -16.98 -39.15 -22.83
C THR A 310 -15.84 -39.14 -23.82
N THR A 311 -16.12 -38.99 -25.11
CA THR A 311 -15.08 -38.92 -26.14
C THR A 311 -14.33 -37.60 -26.08
N MET A 312 -13.08 -37.57 -26.53
CA MET A 312 -12.32 -36.31 -26.64
C MET A 312 -13.04 -35.31 -27.54
N GLU A 313 -13.63 -35.75 -28.66
CA GLU A 313 -14.41 -34.89 -29.56
C GLU A 313 -15.58 -34.20 -28.85
N GLU A 314 -16.35 -34.96 -28.07
CA GLU A 314 -17.49 -34.42 -27.32
C GLU A 314 -17.03 -33.48 -26.21
N ALA A 315 -15.96 -33.82 -25.50
CA ALA A 315 -15.36 -32.94 -24.50
C ALA A 315 -14.90 -31.60 -25.12
N ALA A 316 -14.32 -31.60 -26.33
CA ALA A 316 -13.96 -30.39 -27.05
C ALA A 316 -15.20 -29.53 -27.38
N LYS A 317 -16.29 -30.17 -27.83
CA LYS A 317 -17.57 -29.50 -28.11
C LYS A 317 -18.14 -28.85 -26.84
N ILE A 318 -18.10 -29.55 -25.71
CA ILE A 318 -18.59 -29.03 -24.42
C ILE A 318 -17.74 -27.84 -23.96
N LEU A 319 -16.41 -27.96 -23.97
CA LEU A 319 -15.49 -26.87 -23.61
C LEU A 319 -15.76 -25.61 -24.44
N ARG A 320 -15.95 -25.76 -25.76
CA ARG A 320 -16.25 -24.65 -26.67
C ARG A 320 -17.64 -24.05 -26.40
N LYS A 321 -18.68 -24.89 -26.33
CA LYS A 321 -20.06 -24.45 -26.14
C LYS A 321 -20.26 -23.72 -24.81
N LYS A 322 -19.57 -24.15 -23.76
CA LYS A 322 -19.68 -23.59 -22.40
C LYS A 322 -18.66 -22.47 -22.13
N GLY A 323 -17.80 -22.12 -23.09
CA GLY A 323 -16.80 -21.06 -22.92
C GLY A 323 -15.71 -21.40 -21.88
N VAL A 324 -15.59 -22.65 -21.45
CA VAL A 324 -14.67 -23.08 -20.39
C VAL A 324 -13.39 -23.68 -20.97
N THR A 325 -12.29 -23.55 -20.24
CA THR A 325 -10.96 -24.04 -20.68
C THR A 325 -10.53 -25.36 -20.03
N GLY A 326 -11.30 -25.84 -19.05
CA GLY A 326 -11.14 -27.16 -18.45
C GLY A 326 -12.36 -27.58 -17.62
N ILE A 327 -12.58 -28.89 -17.54
CA ILE A 327 -13.78 -29.51 -16.99
C ILE A 327 -13.37 -30.68 -16.07
N PRO A 328 -13.97 -30.81 -14.88
CA PRO A 328 -13.83 -32.00 -14.04
C PRO A 328 -14.46 -33.23 -14.68
N VAL A 329 -13.74 -34.33 -14.62
CA VAL A 329 -14.23 -35.66 -14.97
C VAL A 329 -14.75 -36.32 -13.70
N VAL A 330 -16.01 -36.72 -13.71
CA VAL A 330 -16.72 -37.23 -12.53
C VAL A 330 -17.25 -38.64 -12.79
N GLU A 331 -17.05 -39.53 -11.84
CA GLU A 331 -17.60 -40.89 -11.82
C GLU A 331 -18.14 -41.17 -10.42
N ASN A 332 -19.39 -41.64 -10.30
CA ASN A 332 -20.08 -41.86 -9.01
C ASN A 332 -20.01 -40.64 -8.07
N ASP A 333 -20.28 -39.44 -8.59
CA ASP A 333 -20.22 -38.15 -7.87
C ASP A 333 -18.85 -37.77 -7.28
N GLN A 334 -17.79 -38.50 -7.66
CA GLN A 334 -16.42 -38.23 -7.26
C GLN A 334 -15.61 -37.66 -8.42
N VAL A 335 -14.76 -36.66 -8.13
CA VAL A 335 -13.83 -36.11 -9.12
C VAL A 335 -12.69 -37.12 -9.34
N VAL A 336 -12.71 -37.80 -10.48
CA VAL A 336 -11.69 -38.80 -10.84
C VAL A 336 -10.61 -38.23 -11.76
N GLY A 337 -10.86 -37.08 -12.37
CA GLY A 337 -9.90 -36.45 -13.27
C GLY A 337 -10.24 -35.02 -13.66
N MET A 338 -9.34 -34.41 -14.43
CA MET A 338 -9.56 -33.11 -15.08
C MET A 338 -9.13 -33.19 -16.54
N ILE A 339 -9.95 -32.63 -17.43
CA ILE A 339 -9.59 -32.44 -18.85
C ILE A 339 -9.56 -30.95 -19.16
N SER A 340 -8.54 -30.50 -19.88
CA SER A 340 -8.35 -29.10 -20.25
C SER A 340 -8.03 -28.95 -21.74
N ARG A 341 -8.13 -27.73 -22.27
CA ARG A 341 -7.70 -27.42 -23.64
C ARG A 341 -6.25 -27.82 -23.90
N ARG A 342 -5.38 -27.80 -22.87
CA ARG A 342 -3.97 -28.21 -22.98
C ARG A 342 -3.83 -29.70 -23.27
N ASP A 343 -4.76 -30.54 -22.83
CA ASP A 343 -4.67 -31.99 -23.05
C ASP A 343 -4.93 -32.38 -24.51
N PHE A 344 -5.66 -31.54 -25.25
CA PHE A 344 -5.91 -31.73 -26.68
C PHE A 344 -4.66 -31.55 -27.55
N SER A 345 -3.67 -30.77 -27.09
CA SER A 345 -2.41 -30.62 -27.83
C SER A 345 -1.57 -31.91 -27.84
N ARG A 346 -1.90 -32.88 -26.97
CA ARG A 346 -1.25 -34.19 -26.91
C ARG A 346 -1.78 -35.16 -27.97
N LEU A 347 -2.87 -34.82 -28.67
CA LEU A 347 -3.43 -35.64 -29.74
C LEU A 347 -2.53 -35.55 -30.98
N ARG A 348 -2.04 -36.70 -31.46
CA ARG A 348 -1.15 -36.83 -32.62
C ARG A 348 -1.85 -37.41 -33.85
N LYS A 349 -3.01 -38.06 -33.66
CA LYS A 349 -3.80 -38.69 -34.72
C LYS A 349 -5.28 -38.34 -34.52
N GLU A 350 -5.98 -38.11 -35.62
CA GLU A 350 -7.42 -37.81 -35.60
C GLU A 350 -8.25 -38.94 -34.98
N SER A 351 -7.82 -40.19 -35.15
CA SER A 351 -8.43 -41.36 -34.50
C SER A 351 -8.39 -41.33 -32.96
N GLN A 352 -7.61 -40.44 -32.35
CA GLN A 352 -7.61 -40.27 -30.90
C GLN A 352 -8.79 -39.42 -30.40
N LEU A 353 -9.48 -38.68 -31.27
CA LEU A 353 -10.66 -37.88 -30.90
C LEU A 353 -11.86 -38.75 -30.47
N THR A 354 -11.97 -39.96 -31.02
CA THR A 354 -13.02 -40.92 -30.65
C THR A 354 -12.70 -41.71 -29.38
N ARG A 355 -11.48 -41.56 -28.83
CA ARG A 355 -11.10 -42.25 -27.59
C ARG A 355 -11.70 -41.54 -26.37
N PRO A 356 -12.00 -42.29 -25.29
CA PRO A 356 -12.50 -41.72 -24.05
C PRO A 356 -11.52 -40.75 -23.37
N VAL A 357 -12.05 -39.71 -22.73
CA VAL A 357 -11.33 -38.68 -21.97
C VAL A 357 -10.44 -39.29 -20.89
N LYS A 358 -10.85 -40.39 -20.24
CA LYS A 358 -10.01 -41.08 -19.24
C LYS A 358 -8.63 -41.49 -19.74
N THR A 359 -8.43 -41.57 -21.06
CA THR A 359 -7.15 -41.87 -21.68
C THR A 359 -6.16 -40.70 -21.57
N PHE A 360 -6.65 -39.46 -21.54
CA PHE A 360 -5.84 -38.24 -21.67
C PHE A 360 -5.97 -37.28 -20.49
N MET A 361 -7.00 -37.46 -19.66
CA MET A 361 -7.24 -36.61 -18.49
C MET A 361 -6.07 -36.70 -17.50
N SER A 362 -5.90 -35.63 -16.73
CA SER A 362 -5.07 -35.68 -15.53
C SER A 362 -5.81 -36.47 -14.46
N VAL A 363 -5.20 -37.53 -13.93
CA VAL A 363 -5.73 -38.33 -12.83
C VAL A 363 -5.42 -37.67 -11.49
N ASN A 364 -6.29 -37.85 -10.49
CA ASN A 364 -6.14 -37.28 -9.14
C ASN A 364 -5.86 -35.76 -9.15
N PRO A 365 -6.79 -34.95 -9.69
CA PRO A 365 -6.58 -33.52 -9.80
C PRO A 365 -6.47 -32.89 -8.42
N GLN A 366 -5.72 -31.78 -8.34
CA GLN A 366 -5.67 -30.99 -7.11
C GLN A 366 -7.05 -30.36 -6.86
N ILE A 367 -7.58 -30.58 -5.66
CA ILE A 367 -8.86 -30.04 -5.20
C ILE A 367 -8.62 -28.99 -4.11
N ILE A 368 -9.66 -28.24 -3.78
CA ILE A 368 -9.64 -27.26 -2.70
C ILE A 368 -10.96 -27.29 -1.90
N GLU A 369 -10.89 -27.05 -0.61
CA GLU A 369 -12.08 -26.94 0.27
C GLU A 369 -12.70 -25.54 0.17
N PRO A 370 -14.02 -25.37 0.32
CA PRO A 370 -14.70 -24.08 0.18
C PRO A 370 -14.24 -23.02 1.18
N GLY A 371 -13.86 -23.42 2.40
CA GLY A 371 -13.42 -22.49 3.45
C GLY A 371 -11.97 -22.00 3.34
N LYS A 372 -11.23 -22.37 2.27
CA LYS A 372 -9.86 -21.90 2.04
C LYS A 372 -9.84 -20.46 1.52
N SER A 373 -8.66 -19.83 1.50
CA SER A 373 -8.48 -18.49 0.94
C SER A 373 -8.10 -18.50 -0.55
N PRO A 374 -8.33 -17.41 -1.29
CA PRO A 374 -7.90 -17.24 -2.68
C PRO A 374 -6.38 -17.40 -2.86
N MET A 375 -5.59 -16.96 -1.88
CA MET A 375 -4.14 -17.17 -1.86
C MET A 375 -3.74 -18.64 -1.79
N GLN A 376 -4.45 -19.45 -1.00
CA GLN A 376 -4.22 -20.89 -0.97
C GLN A 376 -4.53 -21.53 -2.33
N ALA A 377 -5.60 -21.09 -3.01
CA ALA A 377 -5.85 -21.51 -4.40
C ALA A 377 -4.71 -21.10 -5.34
N ALA A 378 -4.25 -19.84 -5.27
CA ALA A 378 -3.13 -19.36 -6.08
C ALA A 378 -1.85 -20.20 -5.87
N GLN A 379 -1.53 -20.52 -4.61
CA GLN A 379 -0.37 -21.33 -4.25
C GLN A 379 -0.46 -22.74 -4.84
N ILE A 380 -1.63 -23.40 -4.75
CA ILE A 380 -1.84 -24.73 -5.34
C ILE A 380 -1.71 -24.62 -6.88
N MET A 381 -2.32 -23.61 -7.49
CA MET A 381 -2.27 -23.38 -8.94
C MET A 381 -0.85 -23.18 -9.46
N VAL A 382 -0.03 -22.39 -8.76
CA VAL A 382 1.38 -22.15 -9.12
C VAL A 382 2.22 -23.40 -8.88
N LYS A 383 2.10 -24.01 -7.69
CA LYS A 383 2.90 -25.17 -7.29
C LYS A 383 2.70 -26.37 -8.22
N HIS A 384 1.47 -26.56 -8.69
CA HIS A 384 1.10 -27.72 -9.52
C HIS A 384 0.92 -27.37 -11.00
N ASP A 385 1.20 -26.12 -11.42
CA ASP A 385 0.91 -25.57 -12.76
C ASP A 385 -0.50 -25.92 -13.27
N VAL A 386 -1.50 -25.78 -12.39
CA VAL A 386 -2.91 -25.99 -12.74
C VAL A 386 -3.63 -24.66 -12.90
N GLY A 387 -4.53 -24.60 -13.87
CA GLY A 387 -5.31 -23.39 -14.15
C GLY A 387 -6.64 -23.30 -13.39
N ARG A 388 -7.07 -24.40 -12.77
CA ARG A 388 -8.38 -24.56 -12.15
C ARG A 388 -8.30 -25.59 -11.03
N LEU A 389 -9.11 -25.40 -9.99
CA LEU A 389 -9.27 -26.33 -8.88
C LEU A 389 -10.76 -26.66 -8.73
N PRO A 390 -11.14 -27.95 -8.78
CA PRO A 390 -12.45 -28.38 -8.31
C PRO A 390 -12.57 -28.09 -6.81
N VAL A 391 -13.69 -27.47 -6.43
CA VAL A 391 -14.03 -27.18 -5.03
C VAL A 391 -14.85 -28.34 -4.49
N VAL A 392 -14.28 -29.06 -3.53
CA VAL A 392 -14.86 -30.28 -2.97
C VAL A 392 -15.13 -30.08 -1.50
N ASP A 393 -16.34 -30.42 -1.07
CA ASP A 393 -16.75 -30.43 0.34
C ASP A 393 -17.34 -31.79 0.71
N ASN A 394 -16.86 -32.38 1.81
CA ASN A 394 -17.24 -33.73 2.26
C ASN A 394 -17.20 -34.80 1.14
N GLY A 395 -16.22 -34.69 0.23
CA GLY A 395 -16.06 -35.60 -0.90
C GLY A 395 -16.95 -35.30 -2.11
N GLN A 396 -17.83 -34.31 -2.04
CA GLN A 396 -18.71 -33.92 -3.15
C GLN A 396 -18.18 -32.69 -3.88
N LEU A 397 -18.26 -32.70 -5.21
CA LEU A 397 -17.93 -31.53 -6.03
C LEU A 397 -19.04 -30.48 -5.92
N ILE A 398 -18.73 -29.34 -5.30
CA ILE A 398 -19.70 -28.25 -5.07
C ILE A 398 -19.43 -27.00 -5.93
N GLY A 399 -18.22 -26.86 -6.45
CA GLY A 399 -17.83 -25.68 -7.23
C GLY A 399 -16.56 -25.89 -8.04
N ILE A 400 -16.18 -24.87 -8.80
CA ILE A 400 -14.87 -24.82 -9.46
C ILE A 400 -14.34 -23.38 -9.38
N ILE A 401 -13.05 -23.24 -9.09
CA ILE A 401 -12.38 -21.94 -9.13
C ILE A 401 -11.25 -21.97 -10.16
N SER A 402 -11.18 -20.91 -10.97
CA SER A 402 -10.17 -20.73 -12.00
C SER A 402 -9.13 -19.70 -11.58
N ARG A 403 -7.98 -19.72 -12.26
CA ARG A 403 -6.94 -18.71 -12.08
C ARG A 403 -7.45 -17.31 -12.34
N SER A 404 -8.37 -17.14 -13.28
CA SER A 404 -9.00 -15.84 -13.55
C SER A 404 -9.78 -15.36 -12.34
N ASP A 405 -10.60 -16.21 -11.71
CA ASP A 405 -11.39 -15.84 -10.52
C ASP A 405 -10.50 -15.39 -9.35
N VAL A 406 -9.38 -16.10 -9.14
CA VAL A 406 -8.36 -15.74 -8.15
C VAL A 406 -7.66 -14.41 -8.49
N MET A 407 -7.37 -14.17 -9.77
CA MET A 407 -6.75 -12.91 -10.20
C MET A 407 -7.74 -11.74 -10.11
N HIS A 408 -9.00 -11.92 -10.48
CA HIS A 408 -10.05 -10.91 -10.33
C HIS A 408 -10.14 -10.42 -8.89
N TYR A 409 -10.08 -11.34 -7.93
CA TYR A 409 -10.00 -11.01 -6.51
C TYR A 409 -8.78 -10.17 -6.13
N PHE A 410 -7.58 -10.49 -6.64
CA PHE A 410 -6.36 -9.74 -6.28
C PHE A 410 -6.23 -8.35 -6.92
N TYR A 411 -6.96 -8.10 -8.00
CA TYR A 411 -6.88 -6.83 -8.76
C TYR A 411 -8.13 -5.95 -8.60
N ASP A 412 -9.06 -6.27 -7.68
CA ASP A 412 -10.36 -5.61 -7.53
C ASP A 412 -11.14 -5.45 -8.86
N LEU A 413 -10.87 -6.33 -9.82
CA LEU A 413 -11.59 -6.40 -11.07
C LEU A 413 -12.84 -7.22 -10.79
N LEU A 414 -13.88 -6.58 -10.21
CA LEU A 414 -15.20 -7.18 -10.18
C LEU A 414 -15.57 -7.62 -11.60
N PRO A 415 -15.96 -8.88 -11.83
CA PRO A 415 -16.51 -9.27 -13.12
C PRO A 415 -17.76 -8.42 -13.40
N GLU A 416 -17.91 -7.98 -14.66
CA GLU A 416 -19.16 -7.35 -15.15
C GLU A 416 -20.36 -8.27 -14.98
#